data_AF-A0A520V5P7-F1
#
_entry.id   AF-A0A520V5P7-F1
#
_cell.length_a   1.000
_cell.length_b   1.000
_cell.length_c   1.000
_cell.angle_alpha   90.00
_cell.angle_beta   90.00
_cell.angle_gamma   90.00
#
_symmetry.space_group_name_H-M   'P 1'
#
loop_
_entity.id
_entity.type
_entity.pdbx_description
1 polymer ?
#
loop_
_entity_poly.entity_id
_entity_poly.type
_entity_poly.pdbx_seq_one_letter_code
_entity_poly.pdbx_strand_id
1 'polypeptide(L)'
;MLPIVLCNGLGVDSEPLKSFNNEEIANLKIYERTLLNLAQEGFDEAALVSDIDKIYFKRLRRKFPDFKVIQSRTFDHLIKENDLLIIQNNVVLNKKQLQSIFAAIQNTDRSFKTVSDSNDGVIFLKNGFAIELENNLTNIKKISENIDEFKLDDSPKKLSIDELKTNVGRDFLFDHISKNVSGWFSKRVNSKISIPISKILIKVNIHPNIITFFVGLIGISCGFFYAWHMPLAGALILQLATILDRCDGEVARIKLKESVFGQWFDTALDQISYFSMFVGISMCMNNPKYFLFTYDHILYKQLSILNILLYLIFLTT
;
A
#
# COMPACT_ATOMS: atom_id res chain seq x y z
N MET A 1 17.84 13.78 10.72
CA MET A 1 17.07 12.87 11.59
C MET A 1 17.38 11.44 11.17
N LEU A 2 17.72 10.57 12.13
CA LEU A 2 18.00 9.15 11.89
C LEU A 2 16.81 8.30 12.36
N PRO A 3 16.12 7.57 11.47
CA PRO A 3 15.10 6.62 11.86
C PRO A 3 15.74 5.33 12.38
N ILE A 4 15.21 4.83 13.50
CA ILE A 4 15.66 3.61 14.17
C ILE A 4 14.48 2.64 14.24
N VAL A 5 14.66 1.46 13.66
CA VAL A 5 13.73 0.34 13.82
C VAL A 5 14.23 -0.54 14.96
N LEU A 6 13.43 -0.65 16.02
CA LEU A 6 13.80 -1.39 17.21
C LEU A 6 13.15 -2.78 17.24
N CYS A 7 13.99 -3.81 17.18
CA CYS A 7 13.59 -5.22 17.20
C CYS A 7 13.91 -5.94 18.52
N ASN A 8 14.67 -5.29 19.41
CA ASN A 8 15.19 -5.85 20.64
C ASN A 8 14.71 -5.08 21.87
N GLY A 9 14.76 -5.77 23.02
CA GLY A 9 14.40 -5.18 24.30
C GLY A 9 12.90 -5.16 24.55
N LEU A 10 12.51 -4.40 25.57
CA LEU A 10 11.12 -4.20 25.93
C LEU A 10 10.56 -2.98 25.19
N GLY A 11 9.40 -3.15 24.58
CA GLY A 11 8.63 -2.09 23.97
C GLY A 11 8.06 -1.12 25.01
N VAL A 12 7.24 -0.16 24.56
CA VAL A 12 6.68 0.85 25.46
C VAL A 12 5.78 0.20 26.51
N ASP A 13 5.10 -0.88 26.14
CA ASP A 13 4.15 -1.59 27.00
C ASP A 13 4.80 -2.73 27.78
N SER A 14 6.13 -2.78 27.84
CA SER A 14 6.87 -3.89 28.45
C SER A 14 6.72 -5.24 27.73
N GLU A 15 6.25 -5.26 26.48
CA GLU A 15 6.26 -6.45 25.63
C GLU A 15 7.65 -6.68 25.01
N PRO A 16 8.15 -7.93 24.94
CA PRO A 16 9.42 -8.24 24.28
C PRO A 16 9.31 -8.11 22.76
N LEU A 17 10.02 -7.13 22.18
CA LEU A 17 9.99 -6.85 20.73
C LEU A 17 10.56 -8.00 19.88
N LYS A 18 11.41 -8.83 20.49
CA LYS A 18 12.01 -10.02 19.85
C LYS A 18 10.96 -11.02 19.37
N SER A 19 9.79 -11.08 20.02
CA SER A 19 8.68 -11.95 19.64
C SER A 19 8.11 -11.61 18.26
N PHE A 20 8.25 -10.36 17.81
CA PHE A 20 7.73 -9.87 16.53
C PHE A 20 8.73 -10.02 15.36
N ASN A 21 9.95 -10.52 15.61
CA ASN A 21 10.99 -10.64 14.57
C ASN A 21 10.65 -11.63 13.44
N ASN A 22 9.71 -12.53 13.69
CA ASN A 22 9.21 -13.50 12.73
C ASN A 22 7.78 -13.18 12.26
N GLU A 23 7.19 -12.08 12.73
CA GLU A 23 5.86 -11.66 12.30
C GLU A 23 5.94 -11.10 10.88
N GLU A 24 5.03 -11.56 10.03
CA GLU A 24 5.04 -11.25 8.60
C GLU A 24 3.65 -10.84 8.12
N ILE A 25 3.60 -9.78 7.30
CA ILE A 25 2.39 -9.35 6.62
C ILE A 25 2.64 -9.40 5.12
N ALA A 26 1.92 -10.31 4.44
CA ALA A 26 2.05 -10.57 3.01
C ALA A 26 3.49 -10.95 2.58
N ASN A 27 4.12 -11.85 3.34
CA ASN A 27 5.48 -12.38 3.14
C ASN A 27 6.57 -11.31 3.25
N LEU A 28 6.35 -10.31 4.10
CA LEU A 28 7.31 -9.29 4.49
C LEU A 28 7.31 -9.16 6.00
N LYS A 29 8.50 -9.22 6.60
CA LYS A 29 8.66 -8.97 8.03
C LYS A 29 8.36 -7.51 8.36
N ILE A 30 7.85 -7.25 9.57
CA ILE A 30 7.44 -5.89 9.98
C ILE A 30 8.60 -4.90 9.85
N TYR A 31 9.77 -5.19 10.40
CA TYR A 31 10.94 -4.31 10.28
C TYR A 31 11.36 -4.05 8.83
N GLU A 32 11.34 -5.07 7.96
CA GLU A 32 11.69 -4.89 6.54
C GLU A 32 10.66 -3.99 5.84
N ARG A 33 9.38 -4.16 6.18
CA ARG A 33 8.30 -3.29 5.71
C ARG A 33 8.51 -1.84 6.13
N THR A 34 8.87 -1.60 7.39
CA THR A 34 9.17 -0.27 7.92
C THR A 34 10.36 0.37 7.21
N LEU A 35 11.46 -0.38 7.02
CA LEU A 35 12.63 0.10 6.27
C LEU A 35 12.29 0.45 4.81
N LEU A 36 11.48 -0.38 4.13
CA LEU A 36 11.02 -0.10 2.77
C LEU A 36 10.16 1.17 2.70
N ASN A 37 9.29 1.40 3.69
CA ASN A 37 8.48 2.62 3.77
C ASN A 37 9.36 3.86 4.03
N LEU A 38 10.35 3.77 4.91
CA LEU A 38 11.30 4.85 5.18
C LEU A 38 12.09 5.24 3.94
N ALA A 39 12.65 4.25 3.22
CA ALA A 39 13.36 4.49 1.97
C ALA A 39 12.44 5.13 0.90
N GLN A 40 11.16 4.72 0.85
CA GLN A 40 10.18 5.29 -0.08
C GLN A 40 9.78 6.73 0.26
N GLU A 41 9.91 7.16 1.52
CA GLU A 41 9.73 8.56 1.94
C GLU A 41 11.00 9.42 1.79
N GLY A 42 12.08 8.85 1.24
CA GLY A 42 13.28 9.62 0.89
C GLY A 42 14.35 9.69 1.98
N PHE A 43 14.32 8.80 2.98
CA PHE A 43 15.47 8.63 3.87
C PHE A 43 16.61 7.96 3.10
N ASP A 44 17.84 8.43 3.32
CA ASP A 44 19.06 7.83 2.78
C ASP A 44 19.60 6.70 3.66
N GLU A 45 19.30 6.75 4.96
CA GLU A 45 19.77 5.77 5.93
C GLU A 45 18.75 5.51 7.05
N ALA A 46 18.83 4.31 7.62
CA ALA A 46 18.11 3.92 8.82
C ALA A 46 18.93 2.93 9.65
N ALA A 47 18.74 2.96 10.97
CA ALA A 47 19.33 1.99 11.88
C ALA A 47 18.34 0.86 12.21
N LEU A 48 18.85 -0.36 12.31
CA LEU A 48 18.12 -1.53 12.78
C LEU A 48 18.80 -2.05 14.04
N VAL A 49 18.14 -1.91 15.19
CA VAL A 49 18.64 -2.40 16.47
C VAL A 49 18.06 -3.79 16.72
N SER A 50 18.86 -4.83 16.51
CA SER A 50 18.43 -6.22 16.60
C SER A 50 19.55 -7.17 17.00
N ASP A 51 19.21 -8.28 17.68
CA ASP A 51 20.12 -9.38 18.02
C ASP A 51 20.35 -10.30 16.82
N ILE A 52 19.62 -10.06 15.73
CA ILE A 52 19.61 -10.92 14.55
C ILE A 52 20.96 -10.76 13.85
N ASP A 53 21.51 -11.87 13.35
CA ASP A 53 22.70 -11.85 12.51
C ASP A 53 22.49 -10.97 11.27
N LYS A 54 23.58 -10.51 10.65
CA LYS A 54 23.54 -9.58 9.51
C LYS A 54 22.49 -10.01 8.48
N ILE A 55 21.39 -9.25 8.43
CA ILE A 55 20.28 -9.52 7.53
C ILE A 55 20.61 -8.91 6.17
N TYR A 56 20.54 -9.72 5.11
CA TYR A 56 20.65 -9.22 3.75
C TYR A 56 19.27 -8.87 3.18
N PHE A 57 18.97 -7.58 3.11
CA PHE A 57 17.71 -7.06 2.58
C PHE A 57 17.71 -7.03 1.04
N LYS A 58 17.59 -8.21 0.41
CA LYS A 58 17.62 -8.37 -1.06
C LYS A 58 16.63 -7.44 -1.76
N ARG A 59 15.43 -7.31 -1.20
CA ARG A 59 14.35 -6.53 -1.80
C ARG A 59 14.56 -5.02 -1.66
N LEU A 60 14.94 -4.57 -0.46
CA LEU A 60 15.26 -3.17 -0.17
C LEU A 60 16.37 -2.68 -1.10
N ARG A 61 17.49 -3.41 -1.16
CA ARG A 61 18.65 -3.05 -2.01
C ARG A 61 18.33 -3.01 -3.50
N ARG A 62 17.42 -3.87 -3.96
CA ARG A 62 16.98 -3.87 -5.37
C ARG A 62 16.15 -2.63 -5.72
N LYS A 63 15.30 -2.16 -4.79
CA LYS A 63 14.40 -1.02 -5.03
C LYS A 63 15.07 0.32 -4.70
N PHE A 64 15.92 0.34 -3.67
CA PHE A 64 16.64 1.50 -3.15
C PHE A 64 18.11 1.10 -2.92
N PRO A 65 18.95 1.14 -3.98
CA PRO A 65 20.34 0.68 -3.88
C PRO A 65 21.21 1.59 -3.00
N ASP A 66 20.89 2.87 -2.93
CA ASP A 66 21.64 3.88 -2.18
C ASP A 66 21.25 3.93 -0.69
N PHE A 67 20.12 3.29 -0.32
CA PHE A 67 19.63 3.28 1.05
C PHE A 67 20.50 2.40 1.97
N LYS A 68 21.06 3.00 3.02
CA LYS A 68 21.95 2.33 3.96
C LYS A 68 21.21 1.86 5.21
N VAL A 69 21.43 0.59 5.58
CA VAL A 69 20.90 0.03 6.83
C VAL A 69 22.04 -0.22 7.81
N ILE A 70 22.08 0.54 8.89
CA ILE A 70 23.06 0.40 9.97
C ILE A 70 22.53 -0.63 10.97
N GLN A 71 23.08 -1.85 10.96
CA GLN A 71 22.68 -2.88 11.91
C GLN A 71 23.55 -2.80 13.16
N SER A 72 22.92 -2.67 14.33
CA SER A 72 23.59 -2.66 15.62
C SER A 72 22.85 -3.55 16.62
N ARG A 73 23.56 -4.05 17.62
CA ARG A 73 22.95 -4.77 18.76
C ARG A 73 22.50 -3.81 19.86
N THR A 74 23.19 -2.68 20.00
CA THR A 74 22.93 -1.67 21.04
C THR A 74 22.81 -0.28 20.43
N PHE A 75 22.25 0.65 21.21
CA PHE A 75 22.03 2.04 20.80
C PHE A 75 23.29 2.92 20.90
N ASP A 76 24.31 2.47 21.65
CA ASP A 76 25.42 3.31 22.14
C ASP A 76 26.21 4.02 21.02
N HIS A 77 26.24 3.44 19.82
CA HIS A 77 26.95 4.01 18.67
C HIS A 77 26.07 4.88 17.74
N LEU A 78 24.75 4.90 17.93
CA LEU A 78 23.78 5.54 17.03
C LEU A 78 23.28 6.91 17.51
N ILE A 79 23.65 7.29 18.75
CA ILE A 79 23.03 8.39 19.49
C ILE A 79 23.66 9.77 19.19
N LYS A 80 24.74 9.84 18.41
CA LYS A 80 25.49 11.10 18.25
C LYS A 80 24.80 12.09 17.30
N GLU A 81 24.48 13.25 17.86
CA GLU A 81 24.18 14.55 17.22
C GLU A 81 22.99 14.62 16.25
N ASN A 82 22.13 13.59 16.18
CA ASN A 82 20.97 13.57 15.30
C ASN A 82 19.66 13.47 16.07
N ASP A 83 18.60 14.13 15.58
CA ASP A 83 17.23 13.82 15.99
C ASP A 83 16.91 12.36 15.66
N LEU A 84 16.25 11.65 16.58
CA LEU A 84 15.99 10.22 16.46
C LEU A 84 14.48 9.97 16.30
N LEU A 85 14.13 9.14 15.33
CA LEU A 85 12.77 8.61 15.18
C LEU A 85 12.78 7.12 15.46
N ILE A 86 12.28 6.71 16.62
CA ILE A 86 12.24 5.31 17.04
C ILE A 86 10.88 4.71 16.68
N ILE A 87 10.90 3.61 15.93
CA ILE A 87 9.72 2.83 15.55
C ILE A 87 9.92 1.39 16.03
N GLN A 88 8.99 0.89 16.84
CA GLN A 88 9.06 -0.48 17.36
C GLN A 88 8.68 -1.52 16.30
N ASN A 89 9.28 -2.71 16.35
CA ASN A 89 9.05 -3.81 15.41
C ASN A 89 7.66 -4.49 15.55
N ASN A 90 6.82 -4.03 16.47
CA ASN A 90 5.40 -4.39 16.54
C ASN A 90 4.48 -3.32 15.95
N VAL A 91 5.02 -2.25 15.37
CA VAL A 91 4.23 -1.18 14.74
C VAL A 91 4.04 -1.44 13.25
N VAL A 92 2.78 -1.47 12.82
CA VAL A 92 2.36 -1.62 11.43
C VAL A 92 1.93 -0.26 10.90
N LEU A 93 2.61 0.20 9.84
CA LEU A 93 2.37 1.49 9.21
C LEU A 93 2.50 1.43 7.69
N ASN A 94 1.88 2.41 7.01
CA ASN A 94 2.09 2.70 5.59
C ASN A 94 2.65 4.11 5.42
N LYS A 95 2.94 4.46 4.16
CA LYS A 95 3.35 5.80 3.72
C LYS A 95 2.55 6.95 4.35
N LYS A 96 1.22 6.86 4.40
CA LYS A 96 0.38 7.94 4.95
C LYS A 96 0.60 8.17 6.45
N GLN A 97 0.61 7.11 7.27
CA GLN A 97 0.90 7.24 8.71
C GLN A 97 2.30 7.83 8.93
N LEU A 98 3.27 7.41 8.11
CA LEU A 98 4.62 7.93 8.17
C LEU A 98 4.67 9.44 7.84
N GLN A 99 3.89 9.88 6.86
CA GLN A 99 3.71 11.31 6.54
C GLN A 99 3.03 12.08 7.67
N SER A 100 2.01 11.50 8.32
CA SER A 100 1.36 12.10 9.50
C SER A 100 2.35 12.27 10.66
N ILE A 101 3.20 11.25 10.90
CA ILE A 101 4.28 11.33 11.90
C ILE A 101 5.24 12.47 11.54
N PHE A 102 5.64 12.62 10.28
CA PHE A 102 6.53 13.71 9.87
C PHE A 102 5.91 15.08 9.99
N ALA A 103 4.62 15.23 9.66
CA ALA A 103 3.89 16.46 9.88
C ALA A 103 3.87 16.83 11.38
N ALA A 104 3.70 15.84 12.27
CA ALA A 104 3.81 16.05 13.71
C ALA A 104 5.22 16.50 14.13
N ILE A 105 6.27 15.89 13.58
CA ILE A 105 7.67 16.26 13.84
C ILE A 105 7.96 17.70 13.40
N GLN A 106 7.47 18.12 12.24
CA GLN A 106 7.68 19.49 11.74
C GLN A 106 6.92 20.54 12.58
N ASN A 107 5.78 20.15 13.18
CA ASN A 107 4.95 21.05 13.98
C ASN A 107 5.37 21.14 15.45
N THR A 108 6.31 20.29 15.90
CA THR A 108 6.71 20.21 17.32
C THR A 108 8.20 20.38 17.50
N ASP A 109 8.57 21.28 18.41
CA ASP A 109 9.96 21.54 18.75
C ASP A 109 10.50 20.69 19.90
N ARG A 110 9.73 19.72 20.39
CA ARG A 110 10.04 18.88 21.56
C ARG A 110 10.05 17.41 21.19
N SER A 111 10.69 16.59 22.02
CA SER A 111 10.52 15.14 21.99
C SER A 111 9.06 14.80 22.28
N PHE A 112 8.48 13.84 21.55
CA PHE A 112 7.11 13.39 21.77
C PHE A 112 6.95 11.90 21.47
N LYS A 113 5.88 11.30 22.01
CA LYS A 113 5.39 9.98 21.61
C LYS A 113 4.04 10.11 20.93
N THR A 114 3.77 9.23 19.99
CA THR A 114 2.48 9.23 19.29
C THR A 114 1.46 8.37 20.03
N VAL A 115 0.24 8.89 20.18
CA VAL A 115 -0.85 8.21 20.88
C VAL A 115 -2.15 8.30 20.07
N SER A 116 -2.85 7.18 19.92
CA SER A 116 -4.23 7.15 19.41
C SER A 116 -5.24 6.97 20.55
N ASP A 117 -5.35 5.73 21.05
CA ASP A 117 -6.14 5.26 22.18
C ASP A 117 -5.23 4.67 23.28
N SER A 118 -4.04 4.23 22.87
CA SER A 118 -2.93 3.80 23.71
C SER A 118 -1.63 4.23 23.03
N ASN A 119 -0.47 3.90 23.59
CA ASN A 119 0.81 4.25 22.97
C ASN A 119 0.97 3.54 21.62
N ASP A 120 1.26 4.27 20.55
CA ASP A 120 1.33 3.68 19.20
C ASP A 120 2.71 3.08 18.88
N GLY A 121 3.67 3.11 19.81
CA GLY A 121 5.00 2.51 19.66
C GLY A 121 5.98 3.31 18.80
N VAL A 122 5.66 4.57 18.50
CA VAL A 122 6.53 5.53 17.81
C VAL A 122 6.92 6.67 18.74
N ILE A 123 8.21 6.96 18.79
CA ILE A 123 8.79 7.97 19.67
C ILE A 123 9.74 8.85 18.84
N PHE A 124 9.56 10.16 18.94
CA PHE A 124 10.48 11.13 18.38
C PHE A 124 11.29 11.78 19.52
N LEU A 125 12.61 11.81 19.35
CA LEU A 125 13.54 12.40 20.30
C LEU A 125 14.34 13.49 19.61
N LYS A 126 14.21 14.72 20.11
CA LYS A 126 15.02 15.84 19.63
C LYS A 126 16.41 15.80 20.25
N ASN A 127 17.41 16.23 19.50
CA ASN A 127 18.81 16.26 19.91
C ASN A 127 18.98 16.95 21.28
N GLY A 128 19.75 16.34 22.19
CA GLY A 128 19.94 16.80 23.58
C GLY A 128 19.35 15.90 24.67
N PHE A 129 18.28 15.13 24.39
CA PHE A 129 17.74 14.12 25.33
C PHE A 129 18.55 12.81 25.35
N ALA A 130 19.40 12.64 24.33
CA ALA A 130 20.32 11.52 24.10
C ALA A 130 21.27 11.21 25.28
N ILE A 131 21.68 12.23 26.04
CA ILE A 131 22.64 12.08 27.15
C ILE A 131 21.98 11.38 28.36
N GLU A 132 20.66 11.50 28.52
CA GLU A 132 19.90 10.80 29.57
C GLU A 132 19.61 9.33 29.21
N LEU A 133 19.56 9.03 27.90
CA LEU A 133 19.42 7.67 27.37
C LEU A 133 20.64 6.79 27.68
N GLU A 134 21.86 7.34 27.62
CA GLU A 134 23.13 6.61 27.80
C GLU A 134 23.18 5.79 29.12
N ASN A 135 22.41 6.18 30.15
CA ASN A 135 22.36 5.50 31.44
C ASN A 135 21.15 4.57 31.68
N ASN A 136 20.07 4.62 30.87
CA ASN A 136 18.80 3.91 31.15
C ASN A 136 18.11 3.24 29.92
N LEU A 137 18.85 3.09 28.81
CA LEU A 137 18.39 2.64 27.48
C LEU A 137 17.66 1.29 27.38
N THR A 138 17.72 0.43 28.41
CA THR A 138 16.97 -0.84 28.41
C THR A 138 15.47 -0.65 28.65
N ASN A 139 15.03 0.55 29.02
CA ASN A 139 13.67 0.80 29.47
C ASN A 139 12.99 1.96 28.73
N ILE A 140 12.69 1.75 27.44
CA ILE A 140 11.96 2.70 26.58
C ILE A 140 10.63 3.13 27.20
N LYS A 141 10.01 2.27 28.01
CA LYS A 141 8.82 2.63 28.79
C LYS A 141 9.04 3.86 29.67
N LYS A 142 10.13 3.91 30.45
CA LYS A 142 10.44 5.06 31.31
C LYS A 142 10.63 6.34 30.49
N ILE A 143 11.30 6.24 29.35
CA ILE A 143 11.49 7.38 28.45
C ILE A 143 10.15 7.86 27.91
N SER A 144 9.28 6.94 27.50
CA SER A 144 7.95 7.29 27.00
C SER A 144 7.01 7.87 28.06
N GLU A 145 7.20 7.57 29.34
CA GLU A 145 6.40 8.15 30.43
C GLU A 145 6.75 9.62 30.68
N ASN A 146 7.97 10.04 30.34
CA ASN A 146 8.50 11.38 30.61
C ASN A 146 8.41 12.35 29.41
N ILE A 147 7.75 11.94 28.32
CA ILE A 147 7.74 12.66 27.05
C ILE A 147 6.31 13.06 26.67
N ASP A 148 6.19 14.22 26.01
CA ASP A 148 4.92 14.80 25.57
C ASP A 148 4.13 13.85 24.65
N GLU A 149 2.79 13.88 24.76
CA GLU A 149 1.88 13.09 23.94
C GLU A 149 1.39 13.88 22.73
N PHE A 150 1.53 13.29 21.54
CA PHE A 150 1.02 13.86 20.31
C PHE A 150 0.00 12.92 19.67
N LYS A 151 -1.21 13.44 19.42
CA LYS A 151 -2.28 12.68 18.76
C LYS A 151 -2.20 12.88 17.25
N LEU A 152 -2.10 11.77 16.51
CA LEU A 152 -2.09 11.79 15.06
C LEU A 152 -3.50 11.70 14.48
N ASP A 153 -3.72 12.34 13.33
CA ASP A 153 -4.97 12.20 12.56
C ASP A 153 -5.14 10.78 11.98
N ASP A 154 -4.02 10.17 11.58
CA ASP A 154 -3.94 8.80 11.06
C ASP A 154 -2.81 8.07 11.80
N SER A 155 -3.15 7.44 12.93
CA SER A 155 -2.21 6.71 13.77
C SER A 155 -1.82 5.35 13.18
N PRO A 156 -0.55 4.92 13.36
CA PRO A 156 -0.14 3.57 13.06
C PRO A 156 -0.78 2.56 14.04
N LYS A 157 -0.80 1.28 13.67
CA LYS A 157 -1.33 0.21 14.54
C LYS A 157 -0.17 -0.53 15.19
N LYS A 158 -0.11 -0.43 16.52
CA LYS A 158 0.75 -1.31 17.32
C LYS A 158 0.06 -2.66 17.53
N LEU A 159 0.81 -3.74 17.33
CA LEU A 159 0.38 -5.12 17.59
C LEU A 159 0.76 -5.53 19.01
N SER A 160 -0.16 -6.22 19.69
CA SER A 160 0.14 -6.92 20.94
C SER A 160 0.62 -8.35 20.69
N ILE A 161 1.17 -9.00 21.73
CA ILE A 161 1.60 -10.41 21.65
C ILE A 161 0.43 -11.34 21.27
N ASP A 162 -0.77 -11.05 21.77
CA ASP A 162 -1.99 -11.83 21.48
C ASP A 162 -2.43 -11.69 20.00
N GLU A 163 -2.00 -10.62 19.33
CA GLU A 163 -2.29 -10.34 17.92
C GLU A 163 -1.23 -10.95 16.97
N LEU A 164 -0.20 -11.65 17.47
CA LEU A 164 0.80 -12.33 16.64
C LEU A 164 0.19 -13.40 15.74
N LYS A 165 0.66 -13.49 14.49
CA LYS A 165 0.16 -14.40 13.44
C LYS A 165 -1.34 -14.26 13.14
N THR A 166 -1.99 -13.21 13.65
CA THR A 166 -3.38 -12.92 13.35
C THR A 166 -3.48 -12.07 12.09
N ASN A 167 -4.72 -11.83 11.63
CA ASN A 167 -4.96 -10.97 10.49
C ASN A 167 -5.04 -9.47 10.86
N VAL A 168 -4.84 -9.10 12.12
CA VAL A 168 -5.07 -7.72 12.60
C VAL A 168 -4.20 -6.70 11.85
N GLY A 169 -2.88 -6.92 11.77
CA GLY A 169 -1.98 -6.02 11.04
C GLY A 169 -2.32 -5.95 9.56
N ARG A 170 -2.65 -7.09 8.94
CA ARG A 170 -3.08 -7.17 7.53
C ARG A 170 -4.36 -6.38 7.29
N ASP A 171 -5.37 -6.58 8.13
CA ASP A 171 -6.68 -5.95 7.99
C ASP A 171 -6.61 -4.44 8.22
N PHE A 172 -5.79 -3.99 9.19
CA PHE A 172 -5.47 -2.57 9.37
C PHE A 172 -4.92 -1.92 8.09
N LEU A 173 -3.99 -2.59 7.40
CA LEU A 173 -3.42 -2.07 6.16
C LEU A 173 -4.46 -1.99 5.03
N PHE A 174 -5.34 -2.99 4.89
CA PHE A 174 -6.41 -2.97 3.89
C PHE A 174 -7.46 -1.90 4.18
N ASP A 175 -7.84 -1.73 5.44
CA ASP A 175 -8.81 -0.71 5.84
C ASP A 175 -8.29 0.69 5.51
N HIS A 176 -7.00 0.94 5.68
CA HIS A 176 -6.39 2.20 5.25
C HIS A 176 -6.36 2.38 3.74
N ILE A 177 -6.13 1.31 2.97
CA ILE A 177 -6.24 1.42 1.51
C ILE A 177 -7.69 1.77 1.10
N SER A 178 -8.68 1.11 1.72
CA SER A 178 -10.11 1.35 1.47
C SER A 178 -10.56 2.79 1.77
N LYS A 179 -10.12 3.34 2.92
CA LYS A 179 -10.45 4.71 3.33
C LYS A 179 -9.95 5.77 2.34
N ASN A 180 -8.83 5.48 1.69
CA ASN A 180 -8.13 6.39 0.78
C ASN A 180 -8.65 6.35 -0.67
N VAL A 181 -9.68 5.55 -0.96
CA VAL A 181 -10.30 5.51 -2.29
C VAL A 181 -11.27 6.67 -2.48
N SER A 182 -11.11 7.41 -3.58
CA SER A 182 -12.01 8.49 -3.98
C SER A 182 -13.24 7.98 -4.72
N GLY A 183 -14.39 8.62 -4.48
CA GLY A 183 -15.64 8.35 -5.19
C GLY A 183 -16.60 7.42 -4.43
N TRP A 184 -17.87 7.82 -4.39
CA TRP A 184 -18.91 7.12 -3.63
C TRP A 184 -19.10 5.66 -4.06
N PHE A 185 -19.21 5.42 -5.38
CA PHE A 185 -19.42 4.07 -5.92
C PHE A 185 -18.23 3.15 -5.64
N SER A 186 -17.02 3.67 -5.82
CA SER A 186 -15.82 2.90 -5.55
C SER A 186 -15.72 2.50 -4.08
N LYS A 187 -16.00 3.43 -3.15
CA LYS A 187 -15.91 3.17 -1.71
C LYS A 187 -17.00 2.21 -1.22
N ARG A 188 -18.22 2.30 -1.76
CA ARG A 188 -19.38 1.56 -1.25
C ARG A 188 -19.59 0.20 -1.92
N VAL A 189 -19.20 0.06 -3.19
CA VAL A 189 -19.42 -1.15 -3.99
C VAL A 189 -18.10 -1.82 -4.31
N ASN A 190 -17.22 -1.16 -5.07
CA ASN A 190 -16.01 -1.80 -5.60
C ASN A 190 -15.08 -2.27 -4.48
N SER A 191 -14.76 -1.41 -3.52
CA SER A 191 -13.87 -1.75 -2.40
C SER A 191 -14.43 -2.86 -1.50
N LYS A 192 -15.75 -3.01 -1.40
CA LYS A 192 -16.34 -4.12 -0.62
C LYS A 192 -16.15 -5.47 -1.30
N ILE A 193 -15.98 -5.48 -2.62
CA ILE A 193 -15.79 -6.70 -3.41
C ILE A 193 -14.30 -6.95 -3.65
N SER A 194 -13.51 -5.92 -3.99
CA SER A 194 -12.08 -6.05 -4.27
C SER A 194 -11.29 -6.45 -3.04
N ILE A 195 -11.55 -5.87 -1.86
CA ILE A 195 -10.74 -6.11 -0.65
C ILE A 195 -10.76 -7.58 -0.21
N PRO A 196 -11.91 -8.27 -0.10
CA PRO A 196 -11.92 -9.71 0.19
C PRO A 196 -11.11 -10.53 -0.81
N ILE A 197 -11.22 -10.20 -2.11
CA ILE A 197 -10.49 -10.88 -3.18
C ILE A 197 -8.98 -10.62 -3.03
N SER A 198 -8.58 -9.38 -2.80
CA SER A 198 -7.19 -8.98 -2.55
C SER A 198 -6.60 -9.68 -1.32
N LYS A 199 -7.38 -9.82 -0.23
CA LYS A 199 -6.99 -10.57 0.98
C LYS A 199 -6.70 -12.05 0.69
N ILE A 200 -7.38 -12.64 -0.28
CA ILE A 200 -7.11 -14.01 -0.74
C ILE A 200 -5.85 -14.02 -1.63
N LEU A 201 -5.76 -13.11 -2.60
CA LEU A 201 -4.65 -13.02 -3.55
C LEU A 201 -3.28 -12.79 -2.89
N ILE A 202 -3.23 -12.05 -1.77
CA ILE A 202 -1.96 -11.90 -1.04
C ILE A 202 -1.44 -13.23 -0.48
N LYS A 203 -2.32 -14.17 -0.11
CA LYS A 203 -1.94 -15.49 0.42
C LYS A 203 -1.32 -16.39 -0.64
N VAL A 204 -1.75 -16.24 -1.91
CA VAL A 204 -1.28 -17.07 -3.03
C VAL A 204 0.11 -16.63 -3.53
N ASN A 205 0.73 -15.62 -2.91
CA ASN A 205 2.06 -15.08 -3.26
C ASN A 205 2.22 -14.65 -4.74
N ILE A 206 1.12 -14.35 -5.43
CA ILE A 206 1.14 -13.91 -6.84
C ILE A 206 1.71 -12.48 -6.95
N HIS A 207 2.39 -12.20 -8.07
CA HIS A 207 2.89 -10.86 -8.41
C HIS A 207 1.73 -9.97 -8.91
N PRO A 208 1.62 -8.69 -8.50
CA PRO A 208 0.57 -7.77 -8.97
C PRO A 208 0.35 -7.78 -10.49
N ASN A 209 1.42 -7.65 -11.29
CA ASN A 209 1.32 -7.67 -12.75
C ASN A 209 0.66 -8.91 -13.36
N ILE A 210 0.69 -10.07 -12.67
CA ILE A 210 -0.02 -11.27 -13.13
C ILE A 210 -1.53 -11.08 -12.95
N ILE A 211 -1.94 -10.46 -11.84
CA ILE A 211 -3.34 -10.10 -11.60
C ILE A 211 -3.78 -9.12 -12.69
N THR A 212 -3.02 -8.05 -12.93
CA THR A 212 -3.27 -7.06 -14.00
C THR A 212 -3.48 -7.74 -15.36
N PHE A 213 -2.59 -8.68 -15.73
CA PHE A 213 -2.69 -9.39 -17.00
C PHE A 213 -4.00 -10.19 -17.14
N PHE A 214 -4.38 -10.97 -16.12
CA PHE A 214 -5.61 -11.75 -16.17
C PHE A 214 -6.87 -10.87 -16.12
N VAL A 215 -6.85 -9.80 -15.33
CA VAL A 215 -7.96 -8.83 -15.30
C VAL A 215 -8.10 -8.14 -16.64
N GLY A 216 -7.01 -7.71 -17.26
CA GLY A 216 -6.99 -7.15 -18.61
C GLY A 216 -7.57 -8.11 -19.65
N LEU A 217 -7.23 -9.41 -19.59
CA LEU A 217 -7.84 -10.41 -20.47
C LEU A 217 -9.36 -10.54 -20.27
N ILE A 218 -9.82 -10.49 -19.02
CA ILE A 218 -11.27 -10.50 -18.70
C ILE A 218 -11.93 -9.23 -19.26
N GLY A 219 -11.32 -8.05 -19.07
CA GLY A 219 -11.80 -6.78 -19.61
C GLY A 219 -11.91 -6.81 -21.13
N ILE A 220 -10.84 -7.20 -21.83
CA ILE A 220 -10.81 -7.34 -23.28
C ILE A 220 -11.89 -8.31 -23.77
N SER A 221 -12.18 -9.37 -23.01
CA SER A 221 -13.18 -10.35 -23.41
C SER A 221 -14.60 -9.79 -23.53
N CYS A 222 -14.91 -8.65 -22.88
CA CYS A 222 -16.24 -8.03 -22.93
C CYS A 222 -16.65 -7.69 -24.37
N GLY A 223 -15.70 -7.27 -25.22
CA GLY A 223 -15.94 -6.93 -26.62
C GLY A 223 -16.51 -8.10 -27.42
N PHE A 224 -16.08 -9.34 -27.14
CA PHE A 224 -16.63 -10.53 -27.79
C PHE A 224 -18.11 -10.74 -27.46
N PHE A 225 -18.50 -10.52 -26.20
CA PHE A 225 -19.91 -10.65 -25.78
C PHE A 225 -20.79 -9.56 -26.40
N TYR A 226 -20.28 -8.34 -26.51
CA TYR A 226 -20.96 -7.30 -27.28
C TYR A 226 -21.12 -7.71 -28.75
N ALA A 227 -20.04 -8.16 -29.40
CA ALA A 227 -20.08 -8.59 -30.80
C ALA A 227 -21.02 -9.78 -31.06
N TRP A 228 -21.26 -10.63 -30.04
CA TRP A 228 -22.21 -11.76 -30.09
C TRP A 228 -23.64 -11.37 -29.68
N HIS A 229 -23.95 -10.08 -29.62
CA HIS A 229 -25.28 -9.56 -29.29
C HIS A 229 -25.76 -9.93 -27.89
N MET A 230 -24.81 -10.08 -26.97
CA MET A 230 -25.06 -10.27 -25.54
C MET A 230 -24.59 -9.02 -24.76
N PRO A 231 -25.21 -7.84 -24.98
CA PRO A 231 -24.73 -6.58 -24.40
C PRO A 231 -24.76 -6.57 -22.87
N LEU A 232 -25.73 -7.27 -22.26
CA LEU A 232 -25.80 -7.41 -20.80
C LEU A 232 -24.60 -8.20 -20.25
N ALA A 233 -24.22 -9.30 -20.91
CA ALA A 233 -23.07 -10.09 -20.50
C ALA A 233 -21.76 -9.30 -20.68
N GLY A 234 -21.62 -8.58 -21.80
CA GLY A 234 -20.48 -7.68 -22.03
C GLY A 234 -20.36 -6.60 -20.95
N ALA A 235 -21.48 -5.95 -20.60
CA ALA A 235 -21.52 -4.95 -19.55
C ALA A 235 -21.14 -5.52 -18.17
N LEU A 236 -21.66 -6.69 -17.82
CA LEU A 236 -21.35 -7.35 -16.55
C LEU A 236 -19.88 -7.78 -16.46
N ILE A 237 -19.30 -8.27 -17.55
CA ILE A 237 -17.89 -8.67 -17.60
C ILE A 237 -16.98 -7.45 -17.47
N LEU A 238 -17.29 -6.36 -18.17
CA LEU A 238 -16.53 -5.12 -18.04
C LEU A 238 -16.63 -4.56 -16.61
N GLN A 239 -17.83 -4.56 -16.03
CA GLN A 239 -18.02 -4.15 -14.63
C GLN A 239 -17.22 -5.04 -13.67
N LEU A 240 -17.20 -6.35 -13.89
CA LEU A 240 -16.38 -7.27 -13.11
C LEU A 240 -14.89 -6.96 -13.25
N ALA A 241 -14.40 -6.73 -14.48
CA ALA A 241 -13.02 -6.34 -14.72
C ALA A 241 -12.65 -5.08 -13.95
N THR A 242 -13.46 -4.02 -13.99
CA THR A 242 -13.18 -2.77 -13.24
C THR A 242 -13.15 -2.94 -11.71
N ILE A 243 -13.84 -3.95 -11.17
CA ILE A 243 -13.80 -4.27 -9.74
C ILE A 243 -12.50 -5.02 -9.42
N LEU A 244 -12.15 -6.02 -10.25
CA LEU A 244 -10.95 -6.83 -10.09
C LEU A 244 -9.67 -6.06 -10.36
N ASP A 245 -9.74 -5.04 -11.20
CA ASP A 245 -8.64 -4.13 -11.53
C ASP A 245 -8.05 -3.53 -10.27
N ARG A 246 -8.90 -3.05 -9.35
CA ARG A 246 -8.44 -2.53 -8.05
C ARG A 246 -7.63 -3.53 -7.21
N CYS A 247 -7.82 -4.83 -7.41
CA CYS A 247 -7.14 -5.83 -6.61
C CYS A 247 -5.63 -5.83 -6.85
N ASP A 248 -5.16 -5.52 -8.06
CA ASP A 248 -3.72 -5.56 -8.35
C ASP A 248 -2.96 -4.44 -7.59
N GLY A 249 -3.54 -3.24 -7.51
CA GLY A 249 -3.02 -2.07 -6.84
C GLY A 249 -3.15 -2.19 -5.33
N GLU A 250 -4.25 -2.76 -4.83
CA GLU A 250 -4.39 -3.13 -3.42
C GLU A 250 -3.31 -4.14 -3.00
N VAL A 251 -3.11 -5.20 -3.79
CA VAL A 251 -2.06 -6.22 -3.55
C VAL A 251 -0.66 -5.60 -3.68
N ALA A 252 -0.44 -4.70 -4.65
CA ALA A 252 0.84 -4.01 -4.84
C ALA A 252 1.19 -3.13 -3.63
N ARG A 253 0.24 -2.35 -3.12
CA ARG A 253 0.41 -1.52 -1.90
C ARG A 253 0.69 -2.37 -0.66
N ILE A 254 -0.12 -3.41 -0.44
CA ILE A 254 0.08 -4.31 0.69
C ILE A 254 1.42 -5.03 0.57
N LYS A 255 1.82 -5.48 -0.62
CA LYS A 255 3.13 -6.12 -0.78
C LYS A 255 4.28 -5.14 -0.92
N LEU A 256 4.08 -3.82 -0.95
CA LEU A 256 5.08 -2.77 -1.29
C LEU A 256 5.76 -2.97 -2.67
N LYS A 257 5.05 -3.58 -3.62
CA LYS A 257 5.50 -3.92 -4.99
C LYS A 257 5.06 -2.89 -6.06
N GLU A 258 4.60 -1.72 -5.63
CA GLU A 258 4.24 -0.62 -6.55
C GLU A 258 5.43 -0.25 -7.46
N SER A 259 5.13 -0.01 -8.74
CA SER A 259 6.11 0.36 -9.76
C SER A 259 5.47 1.18 -10.87
N VAL A 260 6.26 2.06 -11.50
CA VAL A 260 5.82 2.89 -12.64
C VAL A 260 5.42 2.00 -13.83
N PHE A 261 6.19 0.93 -14.08
CA PHE A 261 5.85 -0.04 -15.12
C PHE A 261 4.50 -0.71 -14.85
N GLY A 262 4.24 -1.13 -13.60
CA GLY A 262 2.97 -1.73 -13.23
C GLY A 262 1.79 -0.79 -13.49
N GLN A 263 1.91 0.48 -13.08
CA GLN A 263 0.89 1.50 -13.34
C GLN A 263 0.66 1.75 -14.84
N TRP A 264 1.73 1.79 -15.64
CA TRP A 264 1.62 1.91 -17.09
C TRP A 264 0.96 0.67 -17.73
N PHE A 265 1.34 -0.52 -17.28
CA PHE A 265 0.81 -1.78 -17.79
C PHE A 265 -0.68 -1.94 -17.51
N ASP A 266 -1.10 -1.58 -16.31
CA ASP A 266 -2.48 -1.49 -15.86
C ASP A 266 -3.30 -0.55 -16.76
N THR A 267 -2.82 0.70 -16.89
CA THR A 267 -3.45 1.71 -17.76
C THR A 267 -3.55 1.22 -19.21
N ALA A 268 -2.52 0.57 -19.75
CA ALA A 268 -2.52 0.08 -21.12
C ALA A 268 -3.58 -1.01 -21.34
N LEU A 269 -3.74 -1.95 -20.41
CA LEU A 269 -4.73 -3.02 -20.53
C LEU A 269 -6.17 -2.51 -20.37
N ASP A 270 -6.39 -1.51 -19.51
CA ASP A 270 -7.66 -0.81 -19.41
C ASP A 270 -8.05 -0.14 -20.73
N GLN A 271 -7.10 0.56 -21.37
CA GLN A 271 -7.35 1.17 -22.67
C GLN A 271 -7.70 0.12 -23.73
N ILE A 272 -6.98 -0.99 -23.80
CA ILE A 272 -7.29 -2.07 -24.76
C ILE A 272 -8.68 -2.68 -24.47
N SER A 273 -9.08 -2.78 -23.20
CA SER A 273 -10.41 -3.25 -22.81
C SER A 273 -11.52 -2.32 -23.30
N TYR A 274 -11.36 -1.00 -23.14
CA TYR A 274 -12.30 -0.02 -23.69
C TYR A 274 -12.35 -0.04 -25.22
N PHE A 275 -11.20 -0.15 -25.87
CA PHE A 275 -11.15 -0.32 -27.33
C PHE A 275 -11.95 -1.55 -27.77
N SER A 276 -11.72 -2.70 -27.13
CA SER A 276 -12.44 -3.95 -27.38
C SER A 276 -13.95 -3.79 -27.19
N MET A 277 -14.37 -3.11 -26.12
CA MET A 277 -15.78 -2.76 -25.87
C MET A 277 -16.38 -1.96 -27.04
N PHE A 278 -15.73 -0.86 -27.44
CA PHE A 278 -16.26 0.00 -28.51
C PHE A 278 -16.38 -0.73 -29.85
N VAL A 279 -15.37 -1.54 -30.21
CA VAL A 279 -15.41 -2.39 -31.41
C VAL A 279 -16.56 -3.39 -31.32
N GLY A 280 -16.72 -4.07 -30.18
CA GLY A 280 -17.80 -5.03 -29.96
C GLY A 280 -19.19 -4.40 -30.08
N ILE A 281 -19.39 -3.21 -29.49
CA ILE A 281 -20.65 -2.46 -29.61
C ILE A 281 -20.92 -2.09 -31.07
N SER A 282 -19.91 -1.57 -31.79
CA SER A 282 -20.06 -1.21 -33.20
C SER A 282 -20.47 -2.41 -34.07
N MET A 283 -19.86 -3.58 -33.84
CA MET A 283 -20.24 -4.83 -34.51
C MET A 283 -21.67 -5.27 -34.18
N CYS A 284 -22.06 -5.19 -32.90
CA CYS A 284 -23.41 -5.52 -32.43
C CYS A 284 -24.47 -4.68 -33.16
N MET A 285 -24.25 -3.37 -33.21
CA MET A 285 -25.15 -2.40 -33.84
C MET A 285 -25.23 -2.54 -35.36
N ASN A 286 -24.20 -3.11 -35.99
CA ASN A 286 -24.19 -3.33 -37.44
C ASN A 286 -24.99 -4.56 -37.87
N ASN A 287 -25.53 -5.35 -36.94
CA ASN A 287 -26.29 -6.54 -37.28
C ASN A 287 -27.78 -6.20 -37.59
N PRO A 288 -28.22 -6.30 -38.86
CA PRO A 288 -29.57 -5.89 -39.27
C PRO A 288 -30.68 -6.77 -38.69
N LYS A 289 -30.33 -7.95 -38.12
CA LYS A 289 -31.29 -8.87 -37.51
C LYS A 289 -31.80 -8.38 -36.15
N TYR A 290 -30.98 -7.62 -35.43
CA TYR A 290 -31.29 -7.12 -34.08
C TYR A 290 -31.56 -5.61 -34.07
N PHE A 291 -30.92 -4.87 -34.99
CA PHE A 291 -31.11 -3.44 -35.14
C PHE A 291 -31.56 -3.15 -36.57
N LEU A 292 -32.86 -2.85 -36.72
CA LEU A 292 -33.43 -2.46 -38.00
C LEU A 292 -32.83 -1.13 -38.48
N PHE A 293 -32.87 -0.87 -39.80
CA PHE A 293 -32.46 0.40 -40.38
C PHE A 293 -33.48 1.50 -40.10
N THR A 294 -33.60 1.88 -38.84
CA THR A 294 -34.35 3.06 -38.38
C THR A 294 -33.38 4.25 -38.30
N TYR A 295 -33.90 5.47 -38.48
CA TYR A 295 -33.09 6.71 -38.41
C TYR A 295 -32.27 6.79 -37.11
N ASP A 296 -32.87 6.43 -35.98
CA ASP A 296 -32.22 6.41 -34.67
C ASP A 296 -31.03 5.44 -34.62
N HIS A 297 -31.17 4.23 -35.19
CA HIS A 297 -30.11 3.23 -35.20
C HIS A 297 -28.93 3.62 -36.10
N ILE A 298 -29.20 4.30 -37.21
CA ILE A 298 -28.15 4.86 -38.08
C ILE A 298 -27.35 5.92 -37.33
N LEU A 299 -28.05 6.80 -36.60
CA LEU A 299 -27.42 7.85 -35.80
C LEU A 299 -26.55 7.26 -34.68
N TYR A 300 -27.05 6.29 -33.91
CA TYR A 300 -26.25 5.62 -32.89
C TYR A 300 -25.03 4.87 -33.47
N LYS A 301 -25.16 4.28 -34.67
CA LYS A 301 -24.06 3.59 -35.34
C LYS A 301 -22.95 4.58 -35.76
N GLN A 302 -23.32 5.74 -36.32
CA GLN A 302 -22.36 6.79 -36.65
C GLN A 302 -21.65 7.33 -35.39
N LEU A 303 -22.40 7.50 -34.29
CA LEU A 303 -21.85 7.96 -33.02
C LEU A 303 -20.89 6.94 -32.39
N SER A 304 -21.19 5.64 -32.51
CA SER A 304 -20.28 4.56 -32.09
C SER A 304 -18.97 4.54 -32.89
N ILE A 305 -19.05 4.69 -34.22
CA ILE A 305 -17.86 4.76 -35.09
C ILE A 305 -17.03 6.01 -34.77
N LEU A 306 -17.67 7.15 -34.55
CA LEU A 306 -17.00 8.39 -34.15
C LEU A 306 -16.26 8.21 -32.82
N ASN A 307 -16.87 7.55 -31.83
CA ASN A 307 -16.22 7.27 -30.55
C ASN A 307 -14.97 6.40 -30.72
N ILE A 308 -15.00 5.37 -31.58
CA ILE A 308 -13.80 4.56 -31.89
C ILE A 308 -12.70 5.44 -32.49
N LEU A 309 -13.07 6.33 -33.43
CA LEU A 309 -12.10 7.19 -34.11
C LEU A 309 -11.48 8.23 -33.16
N LEU A 310 -12.31 8.87 -32.32
CA LEU A 310 -11.85 9.78 -31.27
C LEU A 310 -10.93 9.08 -30.28
N TYR A 311 -11.26 7.83 -29.93
CA TYR A 311 -10.48 7.03 -29.02
C TYR A 311 -9.13 6.62 -29.61
N LEU A 312 -9.08 6.28 -30.90
CA LEU A 312 -7.82 6.04 -31.62
C LEU A 312 -6.96 7.30 -31.66
N ILE A 313 -7.56 8.48 -31.90
CA ILE A 313 -6.84 9.75 -31.85
C ILE A 313 -6.24 9.97 -30.47
N PHE A 314 -7.04 9.80 -29.40
CA PHE A 314 -6.59 9.92 -28.01
C PHE A 314 -5.43 8.98 -27.66
N LEU A 315 -5.42 7.76 -28.20
CA LEU A 315 -4.31 6.82 -28.00
C LEU A 315 -3.02 7.25 -28.72
N THR A 316 -3.13 8.04 -29.79
CA THR A 316 -1.98 8.46 -30.61
C THR A 316 -1.41 9.84 -30.26
N THR A 317 -2.14 10.64 -29.49
CA THR A 317 -1.75 11.98 -29.00
C THR A 317 -1.21 11.92 -27.58
#